data_AF-X1C1I6-F1
#
_entry.id   AF-X1C1I6-F1
#
_cell.length_a   1.000
_cell.length_b   1.000
_cell.length_c   1.000
_cell.angle_alpha   90.00
_cell.angle_beta   90.00
_cell.angle_gamma   90.00
#
_symmetry.space_group_name_H-M   'P 1'
#
loop_
_entity.id
_entity.type
_entity.pdbx_description
1 polymer ?
#
loop_
_entity_poly.entity_id
_entity_poly.type
_entity_poly.pdbx_seq_one_letter_code
_entity_poly.pdbx_strand_id
1 'polypeptide(L)'
;MGCPKLGREALVDMLVAYKKLKPHKITVVFDGTAEPSLYGSRDRVRGIAIRYSQGGESADDVIRRMARREKAKALVVSSDREVMSAAESAGATVLDSAAFEEKIAMARYLAIKGGEETVSSGWVPTTRKKGPSRRLPKRKRRARARVEKL
;
A
#
# COMPACT_ATOMS: atom_id res chain seq x y z
N MET A 1 17.26 -23.62 -1.53
CA MET A 1 15.82 -23.96 -1.61
C MET A 1 15.07 -23.12 -0.59
N GLY A 2 14.54 -21.96 -0.98
CA GLY A 2 13.69 -21.15 -0.11
C GLY A 2 12.23 -21.58 -0.28
N CYS A 3 11.59 -22.10 0.76
CA CYS A 3 10.19 -22.52 0.69
C CYS A 3 9.29 -21.28 0.48
N PRO A 4 8.54 -21.17 -0.64
CA PRO A 4 7.70 -20.00 -0.95
C PRO A 4 6.65 -19.68 0.14
N LYS A 5 6.26 -20.70 0.92
CA LYS A 5 5.29 -20.64 2.01
C LYS A 5 5.72 -19.66 3.11
N LEU A 6 7.01 -19.65 3.47
CA LEU A 6 7.56 -18.75 4.49
C LEU A 6 7.47 -17.28 4.07
N GLY A 7 7.72 -16.97 2.79
CA GLY A 7 7.66 -15.60 2.28
C GLY A 7 6.23 -15.04 2.28
N ARG A 8 5.25 -15.84 1.85
CA ARG A 8 3.84 -15.45 1.86
C ARG A 8 3.33 -15.19 3.28
N GLU A 9 3.60 -16.09 4.21
CA GLU A 9 3.16 -15.96 5.59
C GLU A 9 3.80 -14.75 6.28
N ALA A 10 5.10 -14.54 6.09
CA ALA A 10 5.82 -13.38 6.62
C ALA A 10 5.24 -12.06 6.11
N LEU A 11 4.91 -11.96 4.81
CA LEU A 11 4.26 -10.78 4.25
C LEU A 11 2.89 -10.53 4.90
N VAL A 12 2.06 -11.58 5.01
CA VAL A 12 0.73 -11.45 5.61
C VAL A 12 0.84 -11.02 7.08
N ASP A 13 1.70 -11.65 7.86
CA ASP A 13 1.91 -11.29 9.27
C ASP A 13 2.44 -9.86 9.43
N MET A 14 3.36 -9.44 8.57
CA MET A 14 3.87 -8.08 8.53
C MET A 14 2.74 -7.06 8.30
N LEU A 15 1.87 -7.32 7.32
CA LEU A 15 0.72 -6.48 7.02
C LEU A 15 -0.34 -6.51 8.12
N VAL A 16 -0.51 -7.64 8.82
CA VAL A 16 -1.44 -7.73 9.96
C VAL A 16 -0.97 -6.83 11.09
N ALA A 17 0.33 -6.83 11.39
CA ALA A 17 0.90 -5.93 12.38
C ALA A 17 0.73 -4.46 11.96
N TYR A 18 0.95 -4.13 10.68
CA TYR A 18 0.70 -2.78 10.17
C TYR A 18 -0.77 -2.37 10.30
N LYS A 19 -1.70 -3.25 9.95
CA LYS A 19 -3.15 -3.01 10.06
C LYS A 19 -3.60 -2.68 11.49
N LYS A 20 -2.95 -3.28 12.50
CA LYS A 20 -3.21 -2.95 13.91
C LYS A 20 -2.80 -1.52 14.27
N LEU A 21 -1.76 -0.99 13.63
CA LEU A 21 -1.29 0.39 13.82
C LEU A 21 -2.12 1.40 13.02
N LYS A 22 -2.49 1.03 11.78
CA LYS A 22 -3.26 1.87 10.86
C LYS A 22 -4.42 1.06 10.28
N PRO A 23 -5.68 1.38 10.61
CA PRO A 23 -6.84 0.56 10.25
C PRO A 23 -7.27 0.75 8.77
N HIS A 24 -6.34 0.53 7.83
CA HIS A 24 -6.61 0.58 6.40
C HIS A 24 -7.26 -0.71 5.90
N LYS A 25 -8.06 -0.60 4.83
CA LYS A 25 -8.57 -1.76 4.09
C LYS A 25 -7.45 -2.25 3.16
N ILE A 26 -6.89 -3.40 3.49
CA ILE A 26 -5.77 -4.01 2.75
C ILE A 26 -6.29 -5.23 2.02
N THR A 27 -6.00 -5.30 0.72
CA THR A 27 -6.19 -6.49 -0.11
C THR A 27 -4.85 -6.87 -0.71
N VAL A 28 -4.43 -8.11 -0.49
CA VAL A 28 -3.22 -8.68 -1.09
C VAL A 28 -3.63 -9.62 -2.22
N VAL A 29 -2.97 -9.50 -3.36
CA VAL A 29 -3.17 -10.38 -4.52
C VAL A 29 -1.91 -11.22 -4.67
N PHE A 30 -2.06 -12.54 -4.62
CA PHE A 30 -0.99 -13.49 -4.92
C PHE A 30 -1.18 -14.10 -6.30
N ASP A 31 -0.07 -14.42 -6.96
CA ASP A 31 -0.11 -15.15 -8.23
C ASP A 31 -0.23 -16.67 -7.98
N GLY A 32 -1.07 -17.34 -8.76
CA GLY A 32 -1.29 -18.79 -8.73
C GLY A 32 -2.49 -19.27 -7.90
N THR A 33 -2.83 -20.55 -8.06
CA THR A 33 -3.97 -21.19 -7.40
C THR A 33 -3.73 -21.30 -5.89
N ALA A 34 -4.76 -21.03 -5.09
CA ALA A 34 -4.72 -21.22 -3.65
C ALA A 34 -4.42 -22.68 -3.32
N GLU A 35 -3.17 -23.02 -2.97
CA GLU A 35 -2.93 -24.22 -2.17
C GLU A 35 -3.68 -24.04 -0.84
N PRO A 36 -4.21 -25.13 -0.24
CA PRO A 36 -4.84 -25.06 1.07
C PRO A 36 -3.79 -24.59 2.09
N SER A 37 -3.76 -23.29 2.35
CA SER A 37 -2.93 -22.75 3.42
C SER A 37 -3.47 -23.20 4.76
N LEU A 38 -2.60 -23.32 5.77
CA LEU A 38 -2.94 -23.70 7.14
C LEU A 38 -4.05 -22.83 7.77
N TYR A 39 -4.36 -21.68 7.16
CA TYR A 39 -5.43 -20.76 7.55
C TYR A 39 -6.82 -21.12 7.00
N GLY A 40 -6.98 -22.23 6.28
CA GLY A 40 -8.22 -22.66 5.63
C GLY A 40 -8.56 -21.82 4.38
N SER A 41 -9.57 -22.24 3.61
CA SER A 41 -10.12 -21.52 2.43
C SER A 41 -10.82 -20.20 2.78
N ARG A 42 -10.22 -19.38 3.64
CA ARG A 42 -10.72 -18.05 3.93
C ARG A 42 -9.93 -17.04 3.12
N ASP A 43 -10.62 -16.37 2.20
CA ASP A 43 -10.18 -15.17 1.47
C ASP A 43 -9.81 -13.98 2.39
N ARG A 44 -9.71 -14.21 3.70
CA ARG A 44 -9.37 -13.23 4.71
C ARG A 44 -8.51 -13.84 5.81
N VAL A 45 -7.38 -13.20 6.10
CA VAL A 45 -6.51 -13.52 7.24
C VAL A 45 -6.43 -12.30 8.13
N ARG A 46 -6.90 -12.41 9.39
CA ARG A 46 -6.81 -11.36 10.42
C ARG A 46 -7.21 -9.95 9.94
N GLY A 47 -8.27 -9.88 9.13
CA GLY A 47 -8.83 -8.62 8.59
C GLY A 47 -8.17 -8.11 7.30
N ILE A 48 -7.20 -8.83 6.73
CA ILE A 48 -6.64 -8.59 5.40
C ILE A 48 -7.38 -9.47 4.41
N ALA A 49 -7.86 -8.90 3.30
CA ALA A 49 -8.42 -9.67 2.22
C ALA A 49 -7.29 -10.27 1.38
N ILE A 50 -7.34 -11.56 1.11
CA ILE A 50 -6.39 -12.26 0.25
C ILE A 50 -7.14 -12.69 -0.99
N ARG A 51 -6.58 -12.36 -2.16
CA ARG A 51 -7.06 -12.82 -3.46
C ARG A 51 -5.94 -13.55 -4.17
N TYR A 52 -6.33 -14.51 -4.99
CA TYR A 52 -5.44 -15.25 -5.85
C TYR A 52 -5.81 -15.00 -7.30
N SER A 53 -4.82 -14.92 -8.16
CA SER A 53 -5.04 -14.96 -9.60
C SER A 53 -5.52 -16.38 -9.99
N GLN A 54 -6.46 -16.48 -10.94
CA GLN A 54 -7.05 -17.76 -11.38
C GLN A 54 -7.27 -17.74 -12.89
N GLY A 55 -7.31 -18.93 -13.51
CA GLY A 55 -7.83 -19.09 -14.88
C GLY A 55 -7.09 -18.29 -15.96
N GLY A 56 -5.76 -18.20 -15.88
CA GLY A 56 -4.94 -17.47 -16.85
C GLY A 56 -4.91 -15.95 -16.68
N GLU A 57 -5.60 -15.40 -15.69
CA GLU A 57 -5.43 -14.00 -15.26
C GLU A 57 -4.17 -13.90 -14.38
N SER A 58 -3.31 -12.90 -14.59
CA SER A 58 -2.15 -12.64 -13.71
C SER A 58 -2.57 -11.82 -12.48
N ALA A 59 -1.77 -11.83 -11.41
CA ALA A 59 -2.00 -10.94 -10.26
C ALA A 59 -2.05 -9.46 -10.69
N ASP A 60 -1.22 -9.10 -11.67
CA ASP A 60 -1.16 -7.76 -12.24
C ASP A 60 -2.46 -7.37 -12.93
N ASP A 61 -3.10 -8.28 -13.66
CA ASP A 61 -4.41 -8.07 -14.26
C ASP A 61 -5.49 -7.80 -13.21
N VAL A 62 -5.50 -8.58 -12.13
CA VAL A 62 -6.41 -8.39 -11.01
C VAL A 62 -6.21 -7.01 -10.39
N ILE A 63 -4.95 -6.62 -10.15
CA ILE A 63 -4.59 -5.31 -9.58
C ILE A 63 -5.02 -4.18 -10.54
N ARG A 64 -4.73 -4.31 -11.85
CA ARG A 64 -5.13 -3.33 -12.87
C ARG A 64 -6.65 -3.15 -12.91
N ARG A 65 -7.42 -4.24 -12.83
CA ARG A 65 -8.88 -4.20 -12.79
C ARG A 65 -9.38 -3.49 -11.52
N MET A 66 -8.80 -3.82 -10.36
CA MET A 66 -9.14 -3.17 -9.09
C MET A 66 -8.80 -1.68 -9.11
N ALA A 67 -7.63 -1.30 -9.63
CA ALA A 67 -7.21 0.09 -9.76
C ALA A 67 -8.15 0.89 -10.66
N ARG A 68 -8.60 0.33 -11.79
CA ARG A 68 -9.59 0.97 -12.68
C ARG A 68 -10.95 1.17 -12.02
N ARG A 69 -11.38 0.23 -11.17
CA ARG A 69 -12.66 0.31 -10.46
C ARG A 69 -12.63 1.35 -9.35
N GLU A 70 -11.61 1.31 -8.50
CA GLU A 70 -11.51 2.19 -7.33
C GLU A 70 -10.96 3.58 -7.68
N LYS A 71 -10.17 3.68 -8.76
CA LYS A 71 -9.52 4.90 -9.25
C LYS A 71 -8.81 5.62 -8.10
N ALA A 72 -9.18 6.87 -7.87
CA ALA A 72 -8.64 7.67 -6.80
C ALA A 72 -8.90 7.09 -5.40
N LYS A 73 -9.74 6.08 -5.16
CA LYS A 73 -9.86 5.50 -3.82
C LYS A 73 -8.76 4.47 -3.52
N ALA A 74 -8.07 3.96 -4.53
CA ALA A 74 -7.02 2.97 -4.36
C ALA A 74 -5.63 3.60 -4.16
N LEU A 75 -4.86 2.96 -3.29
CA LEU A 75 -3.41 3.03 -3.25
C LEU A 75 -2.88 1.65 -3.66
N VAL A 76 -2.12 1.60 -4.74
CA VAL A 76 -1.52 0.37 -5.27
C VAL A 76 -0.05 0.34 -4.86
N VAL A 77 0.36 -0.75 -4.24
CA VAL A 77 1.77 -1.02 -3.91
C VAL A 77 2.26 -2.11 -4.85
N SER A 78 3.34 -1.85 -5.59
CA SER A 78 3.99 -2.84 -6.45
C SER A 78 5.45 -2.45 -6.70
N SER A 79 6.31 -3.45 -6.94
CA SER A 79 7.68 -3.24 -7.41
C SER A 79 7.74 -3.15 -8.95
N ASP A 80 6.69 -3.59 -9.64
CA ASP A 80 6.62 -3.58 -11.10
C ASP A 80 6.18 -2.20 -11.61
N ARG A 81 7.03 -1.59 -12.44
CA ARG A 81 6.79 -0.26 -13.03
C ARG A 81 5.63 -0.24 -14.01
N GLU A 82 5.38 -1.31 -14.75
CA GLU A 82 4.26 -1.41 -15.67
C GLU A 82 2.93 -1.44 -14.91
N VAL A 83 2.86 -2.21 -13.83
CA VAL A 83 1.68 -2.26 -12.95
C VAL A 83 1.42 -0.90 -12.31
N MET A 84 2.47 -0.25 -11.80
CA MET A 84 2.37 1.10 -11.25
C MET A 84 1.92 2.10 -12.32
N SER A 85 2.52 2.10 -13.51
CA SER A 85 2.16 3.02 -14.59
C SER A 85 0.70 2.83 -15.03
N ALA A 86 0.23 1.58 -15.14
CA ALA A 86 -1.14 1.27 -15.48
C ALA A 86 -2.14 1.70 -14.39
N ALA A 87 -1.81 1.45 -13.12
CA ALA A 87 -2.63 1.87 -11.98
C ALA A 87 -2.68 3.40 -11.86
N GLU A 88 -1.54 4.07 -12.04
CA GLU A 88 -1.48 5.52 -12.08
C GLU A 88 -2.34 6.04 -13.25
N SER A 89 -2.19 5.53 -14.47
CA SER A 89 -3.00 5.92 -15.63
C SER A 89 -4.50 5.72 -15.40
N ALA A 90 -4.90 4.71 -14.62
CA ALA A 90 -6.28 4.48 -14.19
C ALA A 90 -6.79 5.46 -13.10
N GLY A 91 -5.93 6.34 -12.58
CA GLY A 91 -6.24 7.36 -11.59
C GLY A 91 -6.01 6.95 -10.14
N ALA A 92 -5.37 5.79 -9.89
CA ALA A 92 -4.97 5.36 -8.56
C ALA A 92 -3.73 6.13 -8.07
N THR A 93 -3.51 6.10 -6.75
CA THR A 93 -2.23 6.49 -6.16
C THR A 93 -1.32 5.26 -6.17
N VAL A 94 -0.06 5.43 -6.53
CA VAL A 94 0.91 4.33 -6.54
C VAL A 94 2.02 4.58 -5.53
N LEU A 95 2.55 3.51 -4.99
CA LEU A 95 3.69 3.52 -4.07
C LEU A 95 4.58 2.31 -4.38
N ASP A 96 5.88 2.54 -4.40
CA ASP A 96 6.85 1.46 -4.57
C ASP A 96 6.89 0.57 -3.32
N SER A 97 7.14 -0.73 -3.50
CA SER A 97 7.20 -1.69 -2.40
C SER A 97 8.26 -1.32 -1.35
N ALA A 98 9.45 -0.85 -1.75
CA ALA A 98 10.50 -0.47 -0.80
C ALA A 98 10.06 0.76 0.02
N ALA A 99 9.44 1.75 -0.65
CA ALA A 99 8.90 2.91 0.04
C ALA A 99 7.76 2.54 1.00
N PHE A 100 6.98 1.52 0.68
CA PHE A 100 5.94 0.99 1.57
C PHE A 100 6.53 0.29 2.79
N GLU A 101 7.59 -0.51 2.61
CA GLU A 101 8.31 -1.15 3.72
C GLU A 101 8.89 -0.12 4.70
N GLU A 102 9.50 0.96 4.20
CA GLU A 102 9.97 2.07 5.03
C GLU A 102 8.85 2.71 5.85
N LYS A 103 7.66 2.89 5.24
CA LYS A 103 6.48 3.43 5.94
C LYS A 103 6.02 2.52 7.07
N ILE A 104 6.02 1.21 6.85
CA ILE A 104 5.67 0.23 7.88
C ILE A 104 6.70 0.23 9.01
N ALA A 105 7.99 0.26 8.68
CA ALA A 105 9.06 0.33 9.67
C ALA A 105 8.95 1.59 10.52
N MET A 106 8.73 2.75 9.90
CA MET A 106 8.51 4.02 10.60
C MET A 106 7.26 3.97 11.50
N ALA A 107 6.14 3.46 11.00
CA ALA A 107 4.92 3.32 11.80
C ALA A 107 5.12 2.43 13.03
N ARG A 108 5.87 1.33 12.89
CA ARG A 108 6.26 0.46 14.00
C ARG A 108 7.17 1.17 15.00
N TYR A 109 8.19 1.89 14.51
CA TYR A 109 9.10 2.64 15.37
C TYR A 109 8.35 3.67 16.22
N LEU A 110 7.48 4.49 15.61
CA LEU A 110 6.68 5.49 16.31
C LEU A 110 5.73 4.88 17.34
N ALA A 111 5.20 3.68 17.06
CA ALA A 111 4.35 2.96 18.00
C ALA A 111 5.11 2.43 19.23
N ILE A 112 6.34 1.95 19.03
CA ILE A 112 7.20 1.42 20.11
C ILE A 112 7.77 2.56 20.96
N LYS A 113 8.20 3.65 20.33
CA LYS A 113 8.85 4.77 21.03
C LYS A 113 7.90 5.64 21.85
N GLY A 114 6.61 5.27 21.94
CA GLY A 114 5.67 5.95 22.83
C GLY A 114 5.49 7.44 22.50
N GLY A 115 5.11 7.75 21.26
CA GLY A 115 4.36 8.98 20.99
C GLY A 115 5.04 10.32 21.30
N GLU A 116 6.33 10.51 21.04
CA GLU A 116 6.90 11.85 20.82
C GLU A 116 7.95 11.83 19.72
N GLU A 117 7.49 11.87 18.47
CA GLU A 117 7.86 13.01 17.66
C GLU A 117 6.54 13.65 17.22
N THR A 118 6.23 14.79 17.83
CA THR A 118 5.60 15.84 17.08
C THR A 118 6.52 16.06 15.88
N VAL A 119 6.24 15.39 14.76
CA VAL A 119 6.50 16.05 13.48
C VAL A 119 5.53 17.21 13.51
N SER A 120 6.01 18.29 14.12
CA SER A 120 5.43 19.58 14.02
C SER A 120 5.45 19.88 12.53
N SER A 121 4.37 19.45 11.87
CA SER A 121 3.69 20.30 10.93
C SER A 121 3.02 21.46 11.68
N GLY A 122 3.70 22.03 12.69
CA GLY A 122 3.69 23.46 12.92
C GLY A 122 4.09 24.09 11.60
N TRP A 123 3.05 24.42 10.85
CA TRP A 123 3.09 25.48 9.89
C TRP A 123 3.70 26.69 10.61
N VAL A 124 5.01 26.89 10.47
CA VAL A 124 5.60 28.21 10.65
C VAL A 124 5.02 29.02 9.50
N PRO A 125 4.22 30.09 9.73
CA PRO A 125 3.76 30.94 8.66
C PRO A 125 4.97 31.73 8.14
N THR A 126 5.80 31.11 7.31
CA THR A 126 6.73 31.86 6.48
C THR A 126 5.84 32.47 5.40
N THR A 127 5.58 33.77 5.49
CA THR A 127 4.79 34.55 4.53
C THR A 127 5.50 34.74 3.19
N ARG A 128 6.44 33.86 2.82
CA ARG A 128 6.91 33.76 1.45
C ARG A 128 5.83 33.06 0.62
N LYS A 129 4.87 33.85 0.11
CA LYS A 129 4.00 33.47 -1.00
C LYS A 129 4.89 32.99 -2.16
N LYS A 130 5.16 31.69 -2.22
CA LYS A 130 5.69 31.06 -3.43
C LYS A 130 4.58 31.13 -4.47
N GLY A 131 4.84 31.89 -5.52
CA GLY A 131 3.94 32.05 -6.65
C GLY A 131 3.51 30.71 -7.27
N PRO A 132 2.55 30.76 -8.21
CA PRO A 132 1.90 29.58 -8.80
C PRO A 132 2.88 28.56 -9.43
N SER A 133 4.12 28.95 -9.72
CA SER A 133 5.17 28.10 -10.29
C SER A 133 5.67 26.95 -9.39
N ARG A 134 5.43 27.00 -8.08
CA ARG A 134 5.99 26.00 -7.14
C ARG A 134 4.96 25.04 -6.53
N ARG A 135 3.69 25.14 -6.95
CA ARG A 135 2.63 24.26 -6.46
C ARG A 135 2.60 22.99 -7.29
N LEU A 136 2.90 21.85 -6.66
CA LEU A 136 2.72 20.54 -7.30
C LEU A 136 1.30 20.43 -7.91
N PRO A 137 1.15 19.78 -9.08
CA PRO A 137 -0.16 19.53 -9.68
C PRO A 137 -1.13 18.93 -8.66
N LYS A 138 -2.41 19.31 -8.73
CA LYS A 138 -3.46 18.89 -7.77
C LYS A 138 -3.47 17.38 -7.53
N ARG A 139 -3.22 16.60 -8.59
CA ARG A 139 -3.09 15.14 -8.55
C ARG A 139 -1.90 14.67 -7.70
N LYS A 140 -0.68 15.19 -7.94
CA LYS A 140 0.53 14.87 -7.16
C LYS A 140 0.36 15.24 -5.68
N ARG A 141 -0.31 16.36 -5.38
CA ARG A 141 -0.61 16.74 -3.98
C ARG A 141 -1.55 15.76 -3.28
N ARG A 142 -2.62 15.33 -3.97
CA ARG A 142 -3.57 14.34 -3.42
C ARG A 142 -2.90 12.98 -3.20
N ALA A 143 -2.04 12.57 -4.12
CA ALA A 143 -1.23 11.36 -3.97
C ALA A 143 -0.32 11.45 -2.73
N ARG A 144 0.45 12.53 -2.60
CA ARG A 144 1.32 12.78 -1.45
C ARG A 144 0.56 12.74 -0.11
N ALA A 145 -0.57 13.42 -0.03
CA ALA A 145 -1.40 13.46 1.18
C ALA A 145 -1.99 12.08 1.57
N ARG A 146 -2.02 11.11 0.65
CA ARG A 146 -2.43 9.72 0.95
C ARG A 146 -1.26 8.89 1.42
N VAL A 147 -0.11 9.05 0.77
CA VAL A 147 1.13 8.39 1.20
C VAL A 147 1.58 8.88 2.58
N GLU A 148 1.33 10.15 2.93
CA GLU A 148 1.56 10.70 4.28
C GLU A 148 0.62 10.11 5.35
N LYS A 149 -0.49 9.47 4.96
CA LYS A 149 -1.44 8.82 5.89
C LYS A 149 -1.13 7.34 6.13
N LEU A 150 -0.10 6.81 5.46
CA LEU A 150 0.41 5.47 5.72
C LEU A 150 1.21 5.44 7.03
#